data_AF-A0A969RUH5-F1
#
_entry.id   AF-A0A969RUH5-F1
#
_cell.length_a   1.000
_cell.length_b   1.000
_cell.length_c   1.000
_cell.angle_alpha   90.00
_cell.angle_beta   90.00
_cell.angle_gamma   90.00
#
_symmetry.space_group_name_H-M   'P 1'
#
loop_
_entity.id
_entity.type
_entity.pdbx_description
1 polymer ?
#
loop_
_entity_poly.entity_id
_entity_poly.type
_entity_poly.pdbx_seq_one_letter_code
_entity_poly.pdbx_strand_id
1 'polypeptide(L)'
;MAFLEGLGSFHNFHTQNLDPDESRCCNDDSYTSYISFPNYHSGRNGDYQAVIPVEPIHDLLKTHNGRIAYFPAHPHEGSVAVPVGVDYARVVATGKSLVTGRSFNLAIAADPPQDVTGAFPGRVVAQSTFHHLVDYNWDISKGCPTFVDEPPGDDTIHHPERLEDIKAYVRNLVLWLAPGQA
;
A
#
# COMPACT_ATOMS: atom_id res chain seq x y z
N MET A 1 -18.66 -4.59 13.86
CA MET A 1 -19.09 -4.36 12.46
C MET A 1 -17.92 -3.66 11.77
N ALA A 2 -17.53 -4.04 10.55
CA ALA A 2 -16.38 -3.40 9.88
C ALA A 2 -16.74 -1.97 9.47
N PHE A 3 -15.81 -1.01 9.65
CA PHE A 3 -15.98 0.39 9.26
C PHE A 3 -15.88 0.56 7.73
N LEU A 4 -16.86 0.02 7.00
CA LEU A 4 -16.86 -0.01 5.54
C LEU A 4 -17.13 1.36 4.93
N GLU A 5 -17.95 2.18 5.59
CA GLU A 5 -18.38 3.48 5.06
C GLU A 5 -17.21 4.46 4.87
N GLY A 6 -16.16 4.36 5.69
CA GLY A 6 -14.94 5.15 5.55
C GLY A 6 -13.80 4.48 4.79
N LEU A 7 -13.93 3.21 4.36
CA LEU A 7 -12.82 2.52 3.67
C LEU A 7 -12.50 3.17 2.31
N GLY A 8 -13.55 3.53 1.58
CA GLY A 8 -13.41 4.14 0.25
C GLY A 8 -12.78 5.54 0.29
N SER A 9 -13.00 6.30 1.36
CA SER A 9 -12.49 7.68 1.46
C SER A 9 -10.97 7.76 1.61
N PHE A 10 -10.31 6.67 2.03
CA PHE A 10 -8.86 6.60 2.09
C PHE A 10 -8.20 6.44 0.71
N HIS A 11 -8.95 6.10 -0.34
CA HIS A 11 -8.41 5.83 -1.67
C HIS A 11 -8.76 6.97 -2.61
N ASN A 12 -7.74 7.47 -3.31
CA ASN A 12 -7.91 8.55 -4.27
C ASN A 12 -8.00 7.99 -5.68
N PHE A 13 -8.94 8.51 -6.47
CA PHE A 13 -9.13 8.17 -7.88
C PHE A 13 -9.29 9.45 -8.72
N HIS A 14 -8.95 9.40 -10.01
CA HIS A 14 -9.11 10.57 -10.90
C HIS A 14 -10.56 11.08 -11.05
N THR A 15 -11.57 10.30 -10.63
CA THR A 15 -12.99 10.71 -10.68
C THR A 15 -13.67 10.78 -9.31
N GLN A 16 -13.06 10.23 -8.26
CA GLN A 16 -13.66 10.12 -6.93
C GLN A 16 -12.58 10.26 -5.87
N ASN A 17 -12.86 11.03 -4.80
CA ASN A 17 -11.89 11.32 -3.74
C ASN A 17 -10.54 11.78 -4.33
N LEU A 18 -10.55 12.80 -5.19
CA LEU A 18 -9.31 13.33 -5.78
C LEU A 18 -8.27 13.62 -4.69
N ASP A 19 -7.00 13.46 -5.04
CA ASP A 19 -5.92 13.78 -4.12
C ASP A 19 -6.02 15.26 -3.70
N PRO A 20 -6.01 15.58 -2.39
CA PRO A 20 -6.12 16.96 -1.94
C PRO A 20 -4.93 17.83 -2.36
N ASP A 21 -3.79 17.22 -2.69
CA ASP A 21 -2.68 17.90 -3.34
C ASP A 21 -2.89 17.87 -4.86
N GLU A 22 -3.39 18.99 -5.41
CA GLU A 22 -3.69 19.13 -6.84
C GLU A 22 -2.49 18.80 -7.74
N SER A 23 -1.25 18.93 -7.25
CA SER A 23 -0.05 18.57 -8.01
C SER A 23 0.10 17.06 -8.23
N ARG A 24 -0.71 16.23 -7.56
CA ARG A 24 -0.81 14.77 -7.72
C ARG A 24 -1.98 14.35 -8.61
N CYS A 25 -2.82 15.29 -9.03
CA CYS A 25 -3.93 15.06 -9.96
C CYS A 25 -3.47 15.08 -11.42
N CYS A 26 -2.35 14.40 -11.69
CA CYS A 26 -1.76 14.25 -13.01
C CYS A 26 -1.01 12.91 -13.09
N ASN A 27 -0.81 12.40 -14.31
CA ASN A 27 -0.14 11.12 -14.52
C ASN A 27 1.31 11.19 -14.01
N ASP A 28 1.66 10.25 -13.13
CA ASP A 28 3.01 10.08 -12.61
C ASP A 28 3.81 9.13 -13.51
N ASP A 29 3.29 7.92 -13.78
CA ASP A 29 3.79 7.07 -14.85
C ASP A 29 3.33 7.60 -16.21
N SER A 30 4.28 8.02 -17.04
CA SER A 30 4.05 8.51 -18.41
C SER A 30 4.26 7.44 -19.49
N TYR A 31 4.75 6.25 -19.14
CA TYR A 31 5.01 5.17 -20.08
C TYR A 31 3.73 4.44 -20.46
N THR A 32 2.90 4.12 -19.48
CA THR A 32 1.64 3.41 -19.69
C THR A 32 0.50 4.39 -19.93
N SER A 33 0.44 4.89 -21.18
CA SER A 33 -0.40 6.05 -21.57
C SER A 33 -1.92 5.84 -21.46
N TYR A 34 -2.39 4.60 -21.29
CA TYR A 34 -3.81 4.27 -21.13
C TYR A 34 -4.26 4.18 -19.66
N ILE A 35 -3.34 4.36 -18.69
CA ILE A 35 -3.65 4.44 -17.27
C ILE A 35 -3.60 5.91 -16.84
N SER A 36 -4.65 6.36 -16.15
CA SER A 36 -4.73 7.70 -15.58
C SER A 36 -4.27 7.70 -14.13
N PHE A 37 -3.93 8.88 -13.61
CA PHE A 37 -3.60 9.06 -12.20
C PHE A 37 -4.71 8.57 -11.24
N PRO A 38 -4.36 8.25 -9.99
CA PRO A 38 -3.00 8.02 -9.51
C PRO A 38 -2.39 6.74 -10.12
N ASN A 39 -1.12 6.82 -10.52
CA ASN A 39 -0.39 5.74 -11.19
C ASN A 39 1.13 5.85 -10.93
N TYR A 40 1.55 5.73 -9.67
CA TYR A 40 2.98 5.83 -9.35
C TYR A 40 3.73 4.58 -9.77
N HIS A 41 4.94 4.75 -10.32
CA HIS A 41 5.75 3.63 -10.78
C HIS A 41 6.79 3.25 -9.73
N SER A 42 6.58 2.18 -8.97
CA SER A 42 7.52 1.74 -7.93
C SER A 42 8.55 0.72 -8.42
N GLY A 43 8.34 0.15 -9.61
CA GLY A 43 9.19 -0.85 -10.26
C GLY A 43 8.36 -1.83 -11.07
N ARG A 44 8.95 -2.96 -11.49
CA ARG A 44 8.25 -3.95 -12.31
C ARG A 44 7.64 -5.03 -11.42
N ASN A 45 6.65 -5.77 -11.93
CA ASN A 45 6.16 -6.97 -11.25
C ASN A 45 7.30 -7.99 -11.12
N GLY A 46 7.61 -8.42 -9.90
CA GLY A 46 8.77 -9.26 -9.60
C GLY A 46 9.98 -8.53 -9.02
N ASP A 47 9.94 -7.19 -8.99
CA ASP A 47 10.92 -6.36 -8.29
C ASP A 47 10.48 -6.03 -6.85
N TYR A 48 11.38 -5.45 -6.06
CA TYR A 48 11.06 -4.85 -4.77
C TYR A 48 11.15 -3.33 -4.80
N GLN A 49 10.28 -2.66 -4.06
CA GLN A 49 10.37 -1.24 -3.76
C GLN A 49 10.79 -1.01 -2.31
N ALA A 50 11.56 0.05 -2.07
CA ALA A 50 11.94 0.46 -0.73
C ALA A 50 10.73 1.08 0.01
N VAL A 51 10.50 0.63 1.24
CA VAL A 51 9.50 1.17 2.15
C VAL A 51 10.15 2.21 3.06
N ILE A 52 9.52 3.37 3.17
CA ILE A 52 9.90 4.44 4.09
C ILE A 52 8.83 4.51 5.20
N PRO A 53 9.09 3.96 6.40
CA PRO A 53 8.15 4.02 7.50
C PRO A 53 7.96 5.45 8.01
N VAL A 54 6.72 5.79 8.37
CA VAL A 54 6.40 7.06 9.02
C VAL A 54 6.57 6.92 10.53
N GLU A 55 7.35 7.79 11.14
CA GLU A 55 7.58 7.80 12.58
C GLU A 55 6.37 8.36 13.37
N PRO A 56 6.04 7.82 14.57
CA PRO A 56 6.64 6.62 15.16
C PRO A 56 6.23 5.36 14.37
N ILE A 57 7.16 4.41 14.17
CA ILE A 57 6.93 3.18 13.40
C ILE A 57 5.71 2.41 13.94
N HIS A 58 4.72 2.23 13.07
CA HIS A 58 3.50 1.47 13.37
C HIS A 58 3.77 -0.03 13.47
N ASP A 59 3.02 -0.76 14.31
CA ASP A 59 3.20 -2.20 14.54
C ASP A 59 3.16 -3.04 13.27
N LEU A 60 2.38 -2.58 12.28
CA LEU A 60 2.34 -3.21 10.95
C LEU A 60 3.71 -3.32 10.28
N LEU A 61 4.62 -2.36 10.51
CA LEU A 61 5.93 -2.30 9.88
C LEU A 61 7.07 -2.84 10.75
N LYS A 62 6.76 -3.42 11.92
CA LYS A 62 7.79 -3.98 12.80
C LYS A 62 8.14 -5.41 12.39
N THR A 63 9.42 -5.76 12.50
CA THR A 63 9.89 -7.15 12.49
C THR A 63 10.44 -7.50 13.87
N HIS A 64 10.83 -8.76 14.10
CA HIS A 64 11.33 -9.20 15.41
C HIS A 64 12.49 -8.32 15.94
N ASN A 65 13.39 -7.89 15.05
CA ASN A 65 14.60 -7.13 15.40
C ASN A 65 14.74 -5.81 14.63
N GLY A 66 13.68 -5.32 14.00
CA GLY A 66 13.79 -4.16 13.13
C GLY A 66 12.47 -3.74 12.53
N ARG A 67 12.52 -3.36 11.26
CA ARG A 67 11.37 -2.88 10.50
C ARG A 67 11.38 -3.44 9.09
N ILE A 68 10.21 -3.49 8.50
CA ILE A 68 10.03 -3.80 7.09
C ILE A 68 10.71 -2.72 6.26
N ALA A 69 11.55 -3.16 5.33
CA ALA A 69 12.32 -2.31 4.44
C ALA A 69 11.85 -2.44 2.98
N TYR A 70 11.19 -3.54 2.63
CA TYR A 70 10.77 -3.81 1.25
C TYR A 70 9.32 -4.28 1.13
N PHE A 71 8.65 -3.80 0.10
CA PHE A 71 7.42 -4.36 -0.45
C PHE A 71 7.66 -4.80 -1.89
N PRO A 72 6.81 -5.69 -2.45
CA PRO A 72 6.81 -5.90 -3.89
C PRO A 72 6.59 -4.58 -4.63
N ALA A 73 7.30 -4.37 -5.73
CA ALA A 73 7.08 -3.25 -6.62
C ALA A 73 5.94 -3.53 -7.59
N HIS A 74 5.40 -2.47 -8.17
CA HIS A 74 4.37 -2.53 -9.18
C HIS A 74 4.44 -1.29 -10.11
N PRO A 75 4.21 -1.45 -11.42
CA PRO A 75 4.27 -0.32 -12.34
C PRO A 75 3.15 0.70 -12.13
N HIS A 76 2.01 0.31 -11.53
CA HIS A 76 0.80 1.14 -11.45
C HIS A 76 0.25 1.25 -10.02
N GLU A 77 1.03 1.82 -9.11
CA GLU A 77 0.59 2.08 -7.74
C GLU A 77 -0.52 3.14 -7.71
N GLY A 78 -1.58 2.87 -6.94
CA GLY A 78 -2.61 3.85 -6.66
C GLY A 78 -2.17 4.90 -5.63
N SER A 79 -3.13 5.70 -5.16
CA SER A 79 -2.92 6.67 -4.09
C SER A 79 -3.88 6.40 -2.94
N VAL A 80 -3.34 6.46 -1.72
CA VAL A 80 -4.12 6.47 -0.49
C VAL A 80 -3.78 7.72 0.33
N ALA A 81 -4.77 8.36 0.92
CA ALA A 81 -4.58 9.53 1.80
C ALA A 81 -5.52 9.47 3.00
N VAL A 82 -5.12 10.09 4.11
CA VAL A 82 -6.03 10.27 5.26
C VAL A 82 -6.95 11.45 4.94
N PRO A 83 -8.28 11.26 4.94
CA PRO A 83 -9.21 12.36 4.69
C PRO A 83 -9.04 13.49 5.71
N VAL A 84 -9.31 14.72 5.27
CA VAL A 84 -9.29 15.89 6.14
C VAL A 84 -10.29 15.70 7.29
N GLY A 85 -9.83 15.93 8.52
CA GLY A 85 -10.66 15.81 9.73
C GLY A 85 -10.73 14.40 10.33
N VAL A 86 -10.05 13.41 9.74
CA VAL A 86 -9.90 12.07 10.33
C VAL A 86 -8.67 12.04 11.23
N ASP A 87 -8.87 11.84 12.54
CA ASP A 87 -7.81 11.80 13.57
C ASP A 87 -7.46 10.39 14.06
N TYR A 88 -8.29 9.40 13.72
CA TYR A 88 -8.10 7.98 14.06
C TYR A 88 -7.33 7.19 13.00
N ALA A 89 -6.76 7.86 11.99
CA ALA A 89 -6.01 7.23 10.91
C ALA A 89 -4.69 7.94 10.65
N ARG A 90 -3.71 7.19 10.13
CA ARG A 90 -2.41 7.74 9.75
C ARG A 90 -1.77 6.97 8.61
N VAL A 91 -0.98 7.67 7.80
CA VAL A 91 -0.03 7.03 6.88
C VAL A 91 1.02 6.29 7.73
N VAL A 92 1.29 5.04 7.37
CA VAL A 92 2.30 4.21 8.06
C VAL A 92 3.51 3.94 7.19
N ALA A 93 3.35 3.85 5.88
CA ALA A 93 4.41 3.59 4.91
C ALA A 93 4.29 4.52 3.70
N THR A 94 5.42 5.01 3.21
CA THR A 94 5.54 5.72 1.94
C THR A 94 6.57 5.04 1.02
N GLY A 95 6.38 5.21 -0.28
CA GLY A 95 7.27 4.77 -1.34
C GLY A 95 7.76 5.95 -2.16
N LYS A 96 8.46 5.67 -3.26
CA LYS A 96 8.96 6.69 -4.19
C LYS A 96 8.77 6.22 -5.62
N SER A 97 8.17 7.07 -6.45
CA SER A 97 8.10 6.83 -7.89
C SER A 97 9.50 6.86 -8.49
N LEU A 98 9.80 5.86 -9.32
CA LEU A 98 11.04 5.79 -10.10
C LEU A 98 11.02 6.72 -11.32
N VAL A 99 9.83 7.12 -11.78
CA VAL A 99 9.65 8.02 -12.93
C VAL A 99 9.91 9.47 -12.53
N THR A 100 9.20 9.94 -11.50
CA THR A 100 9.22 11.36 -11.11
C THR A 100 10.06 11.62 -9.86
N GLY A 101 10.43 10.58 -9.11
CA GLY A 101 11.04 10.70 -7.80
C GLY A 101 10.07 11.14 -6.70
N ARG A 102 8.77 11.28 -6.98
CA ARG A 102 7.77 11.75 -6.02
C ARG A 102 7.48 10.69 -4.96
N SER A 103 7.36 11.13 -3.70
CA SER A 103 6.89 10.26 -2.62
C SER A 103 5.37 10.08 -2.66
N PHE A 104 4.92 8.85 -2.43
CA PHE A 104 3.50 8.50 -2.35
C PHE A 104 3.25 7.57 -1.16
N ASN A 105 2.01 7.51 -0.69
CA ASN A 105 1.66 6.68 0.45
C ASN A 105 1.40 5.24 -0.01
N LEU A 106 2.01 4.27 0.66
CA LEU A 106 1.82 2.84 0.40
C LEU A 106 0.68 2.28 1.26
N ALA A 107 0.60 2.71 2.52
CA ALA A 107 -0.37 2.17 3.45
C ALA A 107 -0.83 3.19 4.48
N ILE A 108 -2.12 3.09 4.83
CA ILE A 108 -2.77 3.83 5.93
C ILE A 108 -3.33 2.83 6.91
N ALA A 109 -3.13 3.07 8.20
CA ALA A 109 -3.78 2.36 9.28
C ALA A 109 -4.81 3.27 9.94
N ALA A 110 -6.03 2.76 10.14
CA ALA A 110 -7.12 3.44 10.82
C ALA A 110 -7.66 2.57 11.95
N ASP A 111 -7.70 3.12 13.16
CA ASP A 111 -8.20 2.49 14.38
C ASP A 111 -9.32 3.36 14.97
N PRO A 112 -10.53 3.29 14.37
CA PRO A 112 -11.62 4.18 14.72
C PRO A 112 -12.10 3.94 16.16
N PRO A 113 -12.46 5.02 16.89
CA PRO A 113 -12.92 4.91 18.26
C PRO A 113 -14.27 4.20 18.33
N GLN A 114 -14.63 3.77 19.54
CA GLN A 114 -15.95 3.21 19.83
C GLN A 114 -17.05 4.17 19.37
N ASP A 115 -18.07 3.64 18.68
CA ASP A 115 -19.19 4.44 18.20
C ASP A 115 -20.18 4.79 19.33
N VAL A 116 -21.18 5.62 19.00
CA VAL A 116 -22.22 6.08 19.95
C VAL A 116 -23.07 4.95 20.55
N THR A 117 -23.03 3.74 19.96
CA THR A 117 -23.74 2.54 20.45
C THR A 117 -22.87 1.69 21.37
N GLY A 118 -21.60 2.05 21.55
CA GLY A 118 -20.62 1.23 22.26
C GLY A 118 -20.00 0.14 21.40
N ALA A 119 -20.22 0.12 20.08
CA ALA A 119 -19.59 -0.85 19.21
C ALA A 119 -18.21 -0.36 18.77
N PHE A 120 -17.24 -1.27 18.65
CA PHE A 120 -15.95 -0.97 18.04
C PHE A 120 -16.07 -1.13 16.52
N PRO A 121 -16.06 -0.03 15.75
CA PRO A 121 -15.82 -0.13 14.31
C PRO A 121 -14.50 -0.87 14.09
N GLY A 122 -14.50 -1.90 13.24
CA GLY A 122 -13.29 -2.68 13.00
C GLY A 122 -12.14 -1.83 12.46
N ARG A 123 -10.91 -2.17 12.86
CA ARG A 123 -9.68 -1.59 12.32
C ARG A 123 -9.59 -1.77 10.80
N VAL A 124 -8.97 -0.81 10.13
CA VAL A 124 -8.87 -0.74 8.66
C VAL A 124 -7.44 -0.48 8.24
N VAL A 125 -7.00 -1.17 7.17
CA VAL A 125 -5.78 -0.80 6.43
C VAL A 125 -6.14 -0.56 4.98
N ALA A 126 -5.78 0.63 4.47
CA ALA A 126 -5.86 0.96 3.05
C ALA A 126 -4.47 0.84 2.41
N GLN A 127 -4.41 0.36 1.17
CA GLN A 127 -3.18 0.05 0.43
C GLN A 127 -3.19 0.78 -0.92
N SER A 128 -2.05 1.30 -1.35
CA SER A 128 -1.90 1.88 -2.70
C SER A 128 -2.18 0.86 -3.80
N THR A 129 -1.90 -0.41 -3.54
CA THR A 129 -2.12 -1.48 -4.49
C THR A 129 -2.40 -2.81 -3.81
N PHE A 130 -3.24 -3.63 -4.44
CA PHE A 130 -3.42 -5.02 -4.03
C PHE A 130 -2.22 -5.89 -4.45
N HIS A 131 -1.42 -5.45 -5.43
CA HIS A 131 -0.28 -6.18 -5.98
C HIS A 131 0.82 -6.48 -4.94
N HIS A 132 0.82 -5.79 -3.80
CA HIS A 132 1.66 -6.13 -2.65
C HIS A 132 1.36 -7.53 -2.09
N LEU A 133 0.16 -8.07 -2.34
CA LEU A 133 -0.35 -9.31 -1.76
C LEU A 133 -0.56 -10.43 -2.78
N VAL A 134 -0.13 -10.23 -4.03
CA VAL A 134 -0.36 -11.18 -5.12
C VAL A 134 0.83 -12.11 -5.28
N ASP A 135 0.55 -13.39 -5.51
CA ASP A 135 1.55 -14.46 -5.45
C ASP A 135 2.58 -14.42 -6.58
N TYR A 136 2.23 -13.97 -7.79
CA TYR A 136 3.23 -13.81 -8.85
C TYR A 136 4.23 -12.67 -8.59
N ASN A 137 3.90 -11.72 -7.71
CA ASN A 137 4.85 -10.70 -7.25
C ASN A 137 5.79 -11.23 -6.15
N TRP A 138 5.49 -12.42 -5.60
CA TRP A 138 6.31 -13.10 -4.60
C TRP A 138 7.12 -14.25 -5.21
N ASP A 139 6.59 -14.85 -6.29
CA ASP A 139 7.17 -15.95 -7.03
C ASP A 139 6.85 -15.80 -8.53
N ILE A 140 7.80 -15.24 -9.28
CA ILE A 140 7.62 -14.97 -10.71
C ILE A 140 7.52 -16.24 -11.57
N SER A 141 7.86 -17.42 -11.03
CA SER A 141 7.67 -18.69 -11.75
C SER A 141 6.19 -19.03 -11.99
N LYS A 142 5.29 -18.38 -11.25
CA LYS A 142 3.84 -18.51 -11.42
C LYS A 142 3.28 -17.75 -12.63
N GLY A 143 4.13 -17.02 -13.35
CA GLY A 143 3.75 -16.22 -14.52
C GLY A 143 3.04 -14.92 -14.13
N CYS A 144 2.70 -14.09 -15.12
CA CYS A 144 1.97 -12.83 -14.91
C CYS A 144 0.67 -12.81 -15.73
N PRO A 145 -0.31 -11.97 -15.35
CA PRO A 145 -1.52 -11.81 -16.16
C PRO A 145 -1.18 -11.30 -17.56
N THR A 146 -1.82 -11.86 -18.59
CA THR A 146 -1.50 -11.57 -20.01
C THR A 146 -1.95 -10.19 -20.50
N PHE A 147 -2.57 -9.39 -19.64
CA PHE A 147 -3.08 -8.05 -19.96
C PHE A 147 -2.16 -6.93 -19.47
N VAL A 148 -1.00 -7.28 -18.89
CA VAL A 148 0.01 -6.33 -18.42
C VAL A 148 1.08 -6.20 -19.51
N ASP A 149 1.35 -4.99 -19.96
CA ASP A 149 2.31 -4.72 -21.03
C ASP A 149 3.74 -4.55 -20.52
N GLU A 150 3.90 -4.23 -19.22
CA GLU A 150 5.21 -4.00 -18.63
C GLU A 150 6.00 -5.31 -18.50
N PRO A 151 7.28 -5.31 -18.88
CA PRO A 151 8.08 -6.52 -18.81
C PRO A 151 8.34 -6.90 -17.33
N PRO A 152 8.48 -8.20 -16.99
CA PRO A 152 8.63 -8.63 -15.60
C PRO A 152 10.02 -8.32 -15.04
N GLY A 153 10.09 -8.01 -13.76
CA GLY A 153 11.32 -7.91 -12.98
C GLY A 153 11.83 -9.27 -12.48
N ASP A 154 13.01 -9.29 -11.87
CA ASP A 154 13.66 -10.50 -11.37
C ASP A 154 14.34 -10.36 -10.00
N ASP A 155 14.16 -9.24 -9.28
CA ASP A 155 14.79 -9.08 -7.95
C ASP A 155 14.36 -10.17 -6.96
N THR A 156 13.13 -10.69 -7.06
CA THR A 156 12.65 -11.80 -6.23
C THR A 156 13.52 -13.06 -6.33
N ILE A 157 14.17 -13.30 -7.47
CA ILE A 157 15.14 -14.39 -7.66
C ILE A 157 16.47 -14.06 -6.99
N HIS A 158 16.95 -12.83 -7.14
CA HIS A 158 18.27 -12.40 -6.68
C HIS A 158 18.30 -12.06 -5.19
N HIS A 159 17.15 -11.71 -4.62
CA HIS A 159 16.98 -11.25 -3.24
C HIS A 159 15.81 -11.94 -2.51
N PRO A 160 15.80 -13.28 -2.44
CA PRO A 160 14.69 -14.03 -1.83
C PRO A 160 14.50 -13.72 -0.34
N GLU A 161 15.53 -13.22 0.35
CA GLU A 161 15.45 -12.81 1.75
C GLU A 161 14.48 -11.64 1.98
N ARG A 162 14.30 -10.76 0.99
CA ARG A 162 13.39 -9.61 1.09
C ARG A 162 11.92 -10.03 1.12
N LEU A 163 11.60 -11.25 0.66
CA LEU A 163 10.25 -11.81 0.78
C LEU A 163 9.82 -11.98 2.25
N GLU A 164 10.77 -12.11 3.18
CA GLU A 164 10.43 -12.23 4.60
C GLU A 164 9.81 -10.95 5.17
N ASP A 165 10.12 -9.77 4.60
CA ASP A 165 9.50 -8.50 4.98
C ASP A 165 8.01 -8.49 4.63
N ILE A 166 7.62 -8.88 3.41
CA ILE A 166 6.20 -8.91 3.04
C ILE A 166 5.45 -10.01 3.79
N LYS A 167 6.06 -11.16 4.06
CA LYS A 167 5.46 -12.20 4.92
C LYS A 167 5.25 -11.69 6.36
N ALA A 168 6.23 -10.96 6.91
CA ALA A 168 6.09 -10.32 8.21
C ALA A 168 4.97 -9.28 8.20
N TYR A 169 4.87 -8.48 7.14
CA TYR A 169 3.82 -7.49 6.97
C TYR A 169 2.43 -8.12 6.95
N VAL A 170 2.25 -9.19 6.17
CA VAL A 170 0.98 -9.93 6.10
C VAL A 170 0.63 -10.55 7.45
N ARG A 171 1.60 -11.10 8.18
CA ARG A 171 1.37 -11.60 9.54
C ARG A 171 0.90 -10.47 10.46
N ASN A 172 1.58 -9.32 10.43
CA ASN A 172 1.23 -8.18 11.25
C ASN A 172 -0.16 -7.62 10.89
N LEU A 173 -0.51 -7.57 9.61
CA LEU A 173 -1.84 -7.20 9.12
C LEU A 173 -2.91 -8.10 9.74
N VAL A 174 -2.74 -9.42 9.66
CA VAL A 174 -3.72 -10.36 10.21
C VAL A 174 -3.87 -10.17 11.72
N LEU A 175 -2.76 -10.05 12.46
CA LEU A 175 -2.79 -9.86 13.91
C LEU A 175 -3.39 -8.51 14.32
N TRP A 176 -3.10 -7.46 13.56
CA TRP A 176 -3.60 -6.11 13.81
C TRP A 176 -5.02 -5.89 13.30
N LEU A 177 -5.52 -6.66 12.33
CA LEU A 177 -6.91 -6.58 11.90
C LEU A 177 -7.83 -7.54 12.67
N ALA A 178 -7.26 -8.58 13.29
CA ALA A 178 -8.01 -9.48 14.15
C ALA A 178 -8.76 -8.69 15.24
N PRO A 179 -10.01 -9.03 15.55
CA PRO A 179 -10.69 -8.49 16.73
C PRO A 179 -9.82 -8.76 17.96
N GLY A 180 -9.51 -7.73 18.75
CA GLY A 180 -8.89 -7.96 20.05
C GLY A 180 -9.82 -8.79 20.93
N GLN A 181 -9.30 -9.84 21.56
CA GLN A 181 -9.89 -10.27 22.83
C GLN A 181 -9.78 -9.06 23.76
N ALA A 182 -10.90 -8.67 24.36
CA ALA A 182 -10.99 -7.56 25.30
C ALA A 182 -9.95 -7.67 26.44
#